data_AF-A0A2W2BT28-F1
#
_entry.id   AF-A0A2W2BT28-F1
#
_cell.length_a   1.000
_cell.length_b   1.000
_cell.length_c   1.000
_cell.angle_alpha   90.00
_cell.angle_beta   90.00
_cell.angle_gamma   90.00
#
_symmetry.space_group_name_H-M   'P 1'
#
loop_
_entity.id
_entity.type
_entity.pdbx_description
1 polymer ?
#
loop_
_entity_poly.entity_id
_entity_poly.type
_entity_poly.pdbx_seq_one_letter_code
_entity_poly.pdbx_strand_id
1 'polypeptide(L)'
;MSTVHRSLAAVLVITALSVGPASAAEVSGRQLLSLCAAGLAGADHPVEAAECTGFIAGVADTFDCVEANHGARWNSKVNLPEAELAGLVIQYIQSHPEALESDAHRLVGAALAAAYPCRPRTAAK
;
A
#
# COMPACT_ATOMS: atom_id res chain seq x y z
N MET A 1 7.12 68.19 -8.88
CA MET A 1 6.22 67.13 -9.39
C MET A 1 6.87 66.59 -10.66
N SER A 2 7.18 65.32 -10.86
CA SER A 2 6.86 64.10 -10.13
C SER A 2 7.95 63.06 -10.36
N THR A 3 8.13 62.22 -9.35
CA THR A 3 9.04 61.08 -9.25
C THR A 3 8.70 59.97 -10.26
N VAL A 4 9.72 59.51 -10.98
CA VAL A 4 9.66 58.34 -11.86
C VAL A 4 9.52 57.09 -10.98
N HIS A 5 8.49 56.29 -11.29
CA HIS A 5 8.06 55.13 -10.51
C HIS A 5 9.15 54.05 -10.48
N ARG A 6 9.55 53.63 -9.27
CA ARG A 6 10.41 52.45 -9.04
C ARG A 6 9.56 51.20 -9.25
N SER A 7 9.60 50.61 -10.44
CA SER A 7 9.07 49.26 -10.67
C SER A 7 9.96 48.25 -9.93
N LEU A 8 9.56 47.83 -8.74
CA LEU A 8 10.11 46.65 -8.08
C LEU A 8 9.60 45.40 -8.82
N ALA A 9 10.40 44.88 -9.74
CA ALA A 9 10.21 43.53 -10.24
C ALA A 9 10.52 42.53 -9.11
N ALA A 10 9.48 41.92 -8.53
CA ALA A 10 9.64 40.79 -7.64
C ALA A 10 10.08 39.57 -8.48
N VAL A 11 11.38 39.32 -8.52
CA VAL A 11 11.95 38.11 -9.14
C VAL A 11 11.64 36.94 -8.23
N LEU A 12 10.60 36.16 -8.56
CA LEU A 12 10.30 34.89 -7.92
C LEU A 12 11.34 33.87 -8.39
N VAL A 13 12.42 33.71 -7.63
CA VAL A 13 13.48 32.71 -7.89
C VAL A 13 12.91 31.31 -7.59
N ILE A 14 12.25 30.70 -8.58
CA ILE A 14 11.95 29.25 -8.59
C ILE A 14 13.18 28.56 -9.20
N THR A 15 14.28 28.44 -8.44
CA THR A 15 15.44 27.68 -8.93
C THR A 15 15.77 26.53 -7.99
N ALA A 16 15.58 25.32 -8.54
CA ALA A 16 16.22 24.07 -8.16
C ALA A 16 15.74 23.38 -6.86
N LEU A 17 14.49 22.92 -6.85
CA LEU A 17 14.24 21.60 -6.26
C LEU A 17 14.84 20.58 -7.24
N SER A 18 16.01 20.05 -6.91
CA SER A 18 16.59 18.92 -7.64
C SER A 18 15.62 17.75 -7.56
N VAL A 19 14.93 17.48 -8.66
CA VAL A 19 14.09 16.29 -8.81
C VAL A 19 15.04 15.10 -8.92
N GLY A 20 15.44 14.54 -7.78
CA GLY A 20 16.12 13.25 -7.74
C GLY A 20 15.19 12.15 -8.23
N PRO A 21 15.72 11.00 -8.68
CA PRO A 21 14.88 9.84 -8.95
C PRO A 21 14.11 9.50 -7.67
N ALA A 22 12.78 9.50 -7.75
CA ALA A 22 11.95 8.97 -6.68
C ALA A 22 12.18 7.45 -6.65
N SER A 23 12.90 6.98 -5.63
CA SER A 23 12.98 5.56 -5.31
C SER A 23 11.94 5.29 -4.23
N ALA A 24 10.87 4.57 -4.58
CA ALA A 24 10.01 3.98 -3.58
C ALA A 24 10.70 2.71 -3.07
N ALA A 25 10.94 2.61 -1.77
CA ALA A 25 11.41 1.37 -1.19
C ALA A 25 10.33 0.30 -1.38
N GLU A 26 10.68 -0.81 -2.03
CA GLU A 26 9.82 -1.99 -2.11
C GLU A 26 9.86 -2.73 -0.77
N VAL A 27 8.68 -3.07 -0.25
CA VAL A 27 8.55 -3.89 0.96
C VAL A 27 8.46 -5.35 0.51
N SER A 28 9.35 -6.21 1.00
CA SER A 28 9.31 -7.65 0.75
C SER A 28 8.32 -8.37 1.67
N GLY A 29 7.87 -9.57 1.28
CA GLY A 29 7.05 -10.43 2.13
C GLY A 29 7.66 -10.70 3.51
N ARG A 30 8.98 -10.87 3.57
CA ARG A 30 9.73 -11.02 4.82
C ARG A 30 9.65 -9.78 5.70
N GLN A 31 9.82 -8.60 5.12
CA GLN A 31 9.71 -7.34 5.84
C GLN A 31 8.29 -7.14 6.38
N LEU A 32 7.27 -7.36 5.53
CA LEU A 32 5.88 -7.27 5.96
C LEU A 32 5.56 -8.26 7.10
N LEU A 33 6.01 -9.52 6.98
CA LEU A 33 5.82 -10.51 8.03
C LEU A 33 6.48 -10.08 9.35
N SER A 34 7.67 -9.47 9.30
CA SER A 34 8.35 -8.95 10.49
C SER A 34 7.56 -7.83 11.16
N LEU A 35 7.06 -6.86 10.38
CA LEU A 35 6.23 -5.76 10.90
C LEU A 35 4.97 -6.30 11.58
N CYS A 36 4.29 -7.23 10.90
CA CYS A 36 3.05 -7.80 11.40
C CYS A 36 3.24 -8.71 12.62
N ALA A 37 4.33 -9.48 12.69
CA ALA A 37 4.64 -10.33 13.83
C ALA A 37 4.94 -9.51 15.09
N ALA A 38 5.57 -8.34 14.96
CA ALA A 38 5.82 -7.43 16.08
C ALA A 38 4.50 -6.93 16.70
N GLY A 39 3.50 -6.59 15.87
CA GLY A 39 2.18 -6.20 16.35
C GLY A 39 1.37 -7.33 16.98
N LEU A 40 1.56 -8.58 16.54
CA LEU A 40 0.95 -9.75 17.17
C LEU A 40 1.60 -10.12 18.51
N ALA A 41 2.83 -9.67 18.78
CA ALA A 41 3.57 -9.99 20.01
C ALA A 41 3.11 -9.19 21.23
N GLY A 42 2.28 -8.15 21.06
CA GLY A 42 1.68 -7.39 22.16
C GLY A 42 1.88 -5.87 22.05
N ALA A 43 1.60 -5.17 23.14
CA ALA A 43 1.53 -3.70 23.18
C ALA A 43 2.90 -2.98 23.05
N ASP A 44 4.00 -3.71 22.97
CA ASP A 44 5.36 -3.14 22.99
C ASP A 44 5.83 -2.62 21.62
N HIS A 45 5.08 -2.91 20.54
CA HIS A 45 5.42 -2.52 19.17
C HIS A 45 4.24 -1.86 18.41
N PRO A 46 3.65 -0.78 18.95
CA PRO A 46 2.45 -0.17 18.36
C PRO A 46 2.72 0.48 16.99
N VAL A 47 3.95 0.92 16.74
CA VAL A 47 4.32 1.55 15.46
C VAL A 47 4.40 0.50 14.36
N GLU A 48 5.10 -0.60 14.60
CA GLU A 48 5.23 -1.71 13.65
C GLU A 48 3.87 -2.37 13.37
N ALA A 49 3.02 -2.46 14.40
CA ALA A 49 1.64 -2.91 14.24
C ALA A 49 0.86 -1.99 13.28
N ALA A 50 0.96 -0.67 13.49
CA ALA A 50 0.30 0.32 12.63
C ALA A 50 0.87 0.35 11.21
N GLU A 51 2.18 0.14 11.04
CA GLU A 51 2.82 0.01 9.72
C GLU A 51 2.31 -1.23 8.98
N CYS A 52 2.21 -2.37 9.66
CA CYS A 52 1.62 -3.59 9.10
C CYS A 52 0.18 -3.35 8.62
N THR A 53 -0.69 -2.87 9.52
CA THR A 53 -2.12 -2.68 9.18
C THR A 53 -2.30 -1.61 8.11
N GLY A 54 -1.55 -0.50 8.18
CA GLY A 54 -1.59 0.57 7.18
C GLY A 54 -1.12 0.11 5.81
N PHE A 55 -0.05 -0.68 5.73
CA PHE A 55 0.41 -1.26 4.47
C PHE A 55 -0.65 -2.15 3.84
N ILE A 56 -1.22 -3.07 4.62
CA ILE A 56 -2.24 -4.01 4.15
C ILE A 56 -3.51 -3.26 3.71
N ALA A 57 -3.97 -2.28 4.49
CA ALA A 57 -5.11 -1.44 4.15
C ALA A 57 -4.90 -0.70 2.82
N GLY A 58 -3.73 -0.07 2.63
CA GLY A 58 -3.43 0.65 1.39
C GLY A 58 -3.45 -0.25 0.14
N VAL A 59 -2.94 -1.48 0.25
CA VAL A 59 -3.02 -2.46 -0.85
C VAL A 59 -4.46 -2.92 -1.05
N ALA A 60 -5.19 -3.21 0.02
CA ALA A 60 -6.57 -3.66 -0.02
C ALA A 60 -7.49 -2.64 -0.71
N ASP A 61 -7.34 -1.35 -0.38
CA ASP A 61 -8.08 -0.24 -1.00
C ASP A 61 -7.73 -0.06 -2.48
N THR A 62 -6.48 -0.38 -2.86
CA THR A 62 -6.02 -0.25 -4.24
C THR A 62 -6.50 -1.41 -5.12
N PHE A 63 -6.55 -2.64 -4.61
CA PHE A 63 -6.63 -3.89 -5.40
C PHE A 63 -8.05 -4.43 -5.60
N ASP A 64 -9.06 -3.56 -5.56
CA ASP A 64 -10.46 -3.98 -5.63
C ASP A 64 -10.86 -4.65 -6.98
N CYS A 65 -12.13 -5.03 -7.12
CA CYS A 65 -12.61 -5.70 -8.32
C CYS A 65 -12.58 -4.86 -9.61
N VAL A 66 -12.37 -3.54 -9.53
CA VAL A 66 -12.26 -2.66 -10.70
C VAL A 66 -10.81 -2.29 -11.04
N GLU A 67 -9.85 -2.64 -10.19
CA GLU A 67 -8.41 -2.50 -10.45
C GLU A 67 -7.99 -3.26 -11.74
N ALA A 68 -7.08 -2.71 -12.53
CA ALA A 68 -6.70 -3.24 -13.83
C ALA A 68 -5.20 -3.55 -14.03
N ASN A 69 -4.32 -3.09 -13.14
CA ASN A 69 -2.88 -2.98 -13.39
C ASN A 69 -2.03 -3.97 -12.57
N HIS A 70 -2.51 -4.50 -11.45
CA HIS A 70 -1.66 -5.23 -10.50
C HIS A 70 -1.89 -6.75 -10.48
N GLY A 71 -2.79 -7.26 -11.31
CA GLY A 71 -2.95 -8.71 -11.57
C GLY A 71 -3.59 -9.51 -10.44
N ALA A 72 -3.93 -8.88 -9.32
CA ALA A 72 -4.72 -9.46 -8.25
C ALA A 72 -5.92 -8.57 -7.97
N ARG A 73 -7.11 -9.17 -7.83
CA ARG A 73 -8.37 -8.48 -7.57
C ARG A 73 -9.14 -9.23 -6.50
N TRP A 74 -9.69 -8.50 -5.55
CA TRP A 74 -10.48 -9.07 -4.47
C TRP A 74 -11.77 -8.29 -4.24
N ASN A 75 -12.75 -8.96 -3.63
CA ASN A 75 -14.02 -8.37 -3.29
C ASN A 75 -13.92 -7.50 -2.04
N SER A 76 -13.50 -6.24 -2.21
CA SER A 76 -13.40 -5.24 -1.13
C SER A 76 -14.72 -4.89 -0.42
N LYS A 77 -15.86 -5.42 -0.88
CA LYS A 77 -17.16 -5.23 -0.20
C LYS A 77 -17.33 -6.11 1.04
N VAL A 78 -16.40 -7.03 1.32
CA VAL A 78 -16.42 -7.77 2.59
C VAL A 78 -16.05 -6.80 3.72
N ASN A 79 -16.93 -6.71 4.72
CA ASN A 79 -16.70 -5.86 5.87
C ASN A 79 -15.95 -6.65 6.95
N LEU A 80 -14.62 -6.60 6.91
CA LEU A 80 -13.76 -7.24 7.90
C LEU A 80 -13.05 -6.18 8.75
N PRO A 81 -12.86 -6.43 10.05
CA PRO A 81 -11.94 -5.64 10.86
C PRO A 81 -10.51 -5.68 10.26
N GLU A 82 -9.78 -4.57 10.32
CA GLU A 82 -8.40 -4.48 9.80
C GLU A 82 -7.48 -5.57 10.38
N ALA A 83 -7.65 -5.90 11.66
CA ALA A 83 -6.89 -6.96 12.33
C ALA A 83 -7.16 -8.35 11.73
N GLU A 84 -8.39 -8.62 11.28
CA GLU A 84 -8.75 -9.88 10.62
C GLU A 84 -8.14 -9.94 9.21
N LEU A 85 -8.18 -8.81 8.49
CA LEU A 85 -7.54 -8.67 7.18
C LEU A 85 -6.02 -8.93 7.30
N ALA A 86 -5.38 -8.36 8.32
CA ALA A 86 -3.97 -8.59 8.58
C ALA A 86 -3.65 -10.04 8.97
N GLY A 87 -4.46 -10.65 9.83
CA GLY A 87 -4.32 -12.06 10.18
C GLY A 87 -4.39 -12.99 8.96
N LEU A 88 -5.30 -12.71 8.03
CA LEU A 88 -5.44 -13.46 6.78
C LEU A 88 -4.18 -13.36 5.91
N VAL A 89 -3.65 -12.15 5.73
CA VAL A 89 -2.42 -11.92 4.95
C VAL A 89 -1.22 -12.62 5.58
N ILE A 90 -1.08 -12.53 6.91
CA ILE A 90 0.00 -13.19 7.65
C ILE A 90 -0.08 -14.70 7.47
N GLN A 91 -1.27 -15.29 7.61
CA GLN A 91 -1.48 -16.72 7.40
C GLN A 91 -1.09 -17.14 5.97
N TYR A 92 -1.49 -16.35 4.97
CA TYR A 92 -1.12 -16.60 3.59
C TYR A 92 0.41 -16.60 3.41
N ILE A 93 1.10 -15.55 3.87
CA ILE A 93 2.57 -15.44 3.75
C ILE A 93 3.28 -16.59 4.48
N GLN A 94 2.83 -16.96 5.68
CA GLN A 94 3.40 -18.09 6.43
C GLN A 94 3.20 -19.44 5.73
N SER A 95 2.11 -19.61 4.98
CA SER A 95 1.85 -20.81 4.19
C SER A 95 2.58 -20.86 2.83
N HIS A 96 3.23 -19.76 2.42
CA HIS A 96 3.99 -19.63 1.16
C HIS A 96 5.42 -19.10 1.43
N PRO A 97 6.26 -19.81 2.20
CA PRO A 97 7.59 -19.34 2.59
C PRO A 97 8.53 -19.11 1.39
N GLU A 98 8.31 -19.79 0.27
CA GLU A 98 9.04 -19.59 -0.98
C GLU A 98 8.84 -18.19 -1.58
N ALA A 99 7.77 -17.49 -1.19
CA ALA A 99 7.41 -16.19 -1.71
C ALA A 99 7.87 -15.02 -0.82
N LEU A 100 8.60 -15.27 0.27
CA LEU A 100 9.01 -14.24 1.24
C LEU A 100 9.89 -13.12 0.64
N GLU A 101 10.62 -13.39 -0.43
CA GLU A 101 11.42 -12.38 -1.13
C GLU A 101 10.65 -11.65 -2.23
N SER A 102 9.38 -12.01 -2.46
CA SER A 102 8.51 -11.31 -3.41
C SER A 102 7.97 -10.01 -2.81
N ASP A 103 7.52 -9.10 -3.68
CA ASP A 103 6.93 -7.84 -3.26
C ASP A 103 5.68 -8.07 -2.40
N ALA A 104 5.65 -7.44 -1.23
CA ALA A 104 4.61 -7.61 -0.23
C ALA A 104 3.23 -7.24 -0.78
N HIS A 105 3.13 -6.19 -1.60
CA HIS A 105 1.85 -5.77 -2.18
C HIS A 105 1.23 -6.88 -3.07
N ARG A 106 2.06 -7.65 -3.78
CA ARG A 106 1.59 -8.78 -4.59
C ARG A 106 1.12 -9.93 -3.71
N LEU A 107 1.82 -10.20 -2.60
CA LEU A 107 1.42 -11.22 -1.64
C LEU A 107 0.10 -10.86 -0.94
N VAL A 108 -0.07 -9.60 -0.54
CA VAL A 108 -1.33 -9.11 0.03
C VAL A 108 -2.46 -9.26 -1.00
N GLY A 109 -2.27 -8.78 -2.23
CA GLY A 109 -3.25 -8.93 -3.29
C GLY A 109 -3.63 -10.39 -3.55
N ALA A 110 -2.65 -11.30 -3.60
CA ALA A 110 -2.88 -12.73 -3.79
C ALA A 110 -3.65 -13.36 -2.61
N ALA A 111 -3.29 -13.01 -1.37
CA ALA A 111 -3.97 -13.48 -0.17
C ALA A 111 -5.45 -13.09 -0.18
N LEU A 112 -5.73 -11.82 -0.46
CA LEU A 112 -7.10 -11.29 -0.51
C LEU A 112 -7.89 -11.89 -1.67
N ALA A 113 -7.29 -12.03 -2.85
CA ALA A 113 -7.93 -12.64 -4.02
C ALA A 113 -8.25 -14.14 -3.80
N ALA A 114 -7.38 -14.86 -3.09
CA ALA A 114 -7.59 -16.27 -2.74
C ALA A 114 -8.74 -16.45 -1.75
N ALA A 115 -8.84 -15.56 -0.74
CA ALA A 115 -9.88 -15.63 0.28
C ALA A 115 -11.24 -15.08 -0.20
N TYR A 116 -11.22 -13.99 -0.95
CA TYR A 116 -12.41 -13.23 -1.33
C TYR A 116 -12.37 -12.87 -2.82
N PRO A 117 -12.49 -13.87 -3.72
CA PRO A 117 -12.40 -13.63 -5.14
C PRO A 117 -13.53 -12.71 -5.64
N CYS A 118 -13.20 -11.86 -6.61
CA CYS A 118 -14.20 -11.10 -7.35
C CYS A 118 -15.15 -12.02 -8.09
N ARG A 119 -16.43 -11.63 -8.18
CA ARG A 119 -17.38 -12.36 -9.02
C ARG A 119 -16.90 -12.31 -10.47
N PRO A 120 -17.00 -13.42 -11.23
CA PRO A 120 -16.79 -13.39 -12.66
C PRO A 120 -17.69 -12.30 -13.26
N ARG A 121 -17.16 -11.46 -14.15
CA ARG A 121 -18.04 -10.65 -15.01
C ARG A 121 -18.86 -11.65 -15.82
N THR A 122 -20.13 -11.80 -15.50
CA THR A 122 -21.08 -12.39 -16.44
C THR A 122 -20.99 -11.54 -17.70
N ALA A 123 -20.54 -12.13 -18.81
CA ALA A 123 -20.59 -11.47 -20.10
C ALA A 123 -22.02 -10.98 -20.30
N ALA A 124 -22.22 -9.67 -20.39
CA ALA A 124 -23.49 -9.14 -20.87
C ALA A 124 -23.69 -9.74 -22.27
N LYS A 125 -24.72 -10.58 -22.39
CA LYS A 125 -25.15 -11.14 -23.67
C LYS A 125 -25.95 -10.11 -24.44
#